data_AF-A0A3D6EXU6-F1
#
_entry.id   AF-A0A3D6EXU6-F1
#
_cell.length_a   1.000
_cell.length_b   1.000
_cell.length_c   1.000
_cell.angle_alpha   90.00
_cell.angle_beta   90.00
_cell.angle_gamma   90.00
#
_symmetry.space_group_name_H-M   'P 1'
#
loop_
_entity.id
_entity.type
_entity.pdbx_description
1 polymer ?
#
loop_
_entity_poly.entity_id
_entity_poly.type
_entity_poly.pdbx_seq_one_letter_code
_entity_poly.pdbx_strand_id
1 'polypeptide(L)' 'MPWLKENGKHYTFDEIKTGVAESSSAIRFCNTWLNGQADFVLQTSGSTGTPKKIAATREQLKASARITATYLN' A
#
# COMPACT_ATOMS: atom_id res chain seq x y z
N MET A 1 -16.03 3.18 -10.02
CA MET A 1 -15.56 3.37 -8.63
C MET A 1 -14.27 2.58 -8.46
N PRO A 2 -13.22 3.13 -7.84
CA PRO A 2 -11.97 2.40 -7.65
C PRO A 2 -12.16 1.23 -6.67
N TRP A 3 -11.55 0.09 -6.98
CA TRP A 3 -11.64 -1.14 -6.20
C TRP A 3 -10.28 -1.82 -6.11
N LEU A 4 -10.09 -2.65 -5.09
CA LEU A 4 -8.94 -3.54 -4.94
C LEU A 4 -9.43 -4.99 -5.03
N LYS A 5 -8.77 -5.81 -5.85
CA LYS A 5 -9.02 -7.26 -5.92
C LYS A 5 -7.95 -7.98 -5.12
N GLU A 6 -8.36 -8.77 -4.14
CA GLU A 6 -7.45 -9.60 -3.36
C GLU A 6 -8.09 -10.95 -3.05
N ASN A 7 -7.36 -12.04 -3.30
CA ASN A 7 -7.84 -13.42 -3.16
C ASN A 7 -9.19 -13.69 -3.84
N GLY A 8 -9.41 -13.09 -5.01
CA GLY A 8 -10.65 -13.26 -5.78
C GLY A 8 -11.84 -12.43 -5.30
N LYS A 9 -11.72 -11.71 -4.17
CA LYS A 9 -12.75 -10.78 -3.67
C LYS A 9 -12.44 -9.35 -4.08
N HIS A 10 -13.48 -8.59 -4.38
CA HIS A 10 -13.38 -7.15 -4.62
C HIS A 10 -13.73 -6.39 -3.34
N TYR A 11 -12.91 -5.41 -3.01
CA TYR A 11 -13.16 -4.45 -1.95
C TYR A 11 -13.22 -3.05 -2.53
N THR A 12 -14.26 -2.32 -2.15
CA THR A 12 -14.36 -0.89 -2.36
C THR A 12 -13.40 -0.17 -1.42
N PHE A 13 -13.05 1.07 -1.76
CA PHE A 13 -12.21 1.88 -0.88
C PHE A 13 -12.88 2.20 0.45
N ASP A 14 -14.22 2.29 0.49
CA ASP A 14 -14.95 2.52 1.74
C ASP A 14 -14.84 1.31 2.67
N GLU A 15 -15.00 0.09 2.14
CA GLU A 15 -14.82 -1.15 2.88
C GLU A 15 -13.39 -1.28 3.44
N ILE A 16 -12.38 -0.92 2.65
CA ILE A 16 -10.99 -0.93 3.11
C ILE A 16 -10.79 0.14 4.18
N LYS A 17 -11.31 1.35 3.99
CA LYS A 17 -11.11 2.49 4.92
C LYS A 17 -11.76 2.25 6.28
N THR A 18 -12.94 1.64 6.30
CA THR A 18 -13.69 1.28 7.51
C THR A 18 -13.15 0.03 8.20
N GLY A 19 -12.27 -0.74 7.53
CA GLY A 19 -11.62 -1.91 8.11
C GLY A 19 -12.46 -3.19 8.07
N VAL A 20 -13.50 -3.24 7.23
CA VAL A 20 -14.35 -4.43 7.04
C VAL A 20 -13.78 -5.43 6.02
N ALA A 21 -12.64 -5.12 5.42
CA ALA A 21 -11.95 -5.96 4.47
C ALA A 21 -11.07 -7.04 5.16
N GLU A 22 -10.68 -8.08 4.40
CA GLU A 22 -9.83 -9.18 4.89
C GLU A 22 -8.48 -8.70 5.45
N SER A 23 -7.92 -9.43 6.41
CA SER A 23 -6.68 -9.03 7.08
C SER A 23 -5.42 -9.53 6.36
N SER A 24 -5.12 -8.94 5.20
CA SER A 24 -3.83 -9.13 4.51
C SER A 24 -2.87 -7.96 4.75
N SER A 25 -1.59 -8.12 4.38
CA SER A 25 -0.61 -7.03 4.43
C SER A 25 -0.95 -5.90 3.46
N ALA A 26 -1.48 -6.23 2.28
CA ALA A 26 -1.90 -5.25 1.28
C ALA A 26 -3.14 -4.47 1.74
N ILE A 27 -4.19 -5.15 2.25
CA ILE A 27 -5.38 -4.49 2.80
C ILE A 27 -5.00 -3.57 3.96
N ARG A 28 -4.13 -4.01 4.86
CA ARG A 28 -3.67 -3.19 6.00
C ARG A 28 -2.90 -1.95 5.54
N PHE A 29 -2.04 -2.09 4.55
CA PHE A 29 -1.37 -0.95 3.92
C PHE A 29 -2.39 0.02 3.30
N CYS A 30 -3.35 -0.48 2.51
CA CYS A 30 -4.37 0.36 1.90
C CYS A 30 -5.28 1.04 2.92
N ASN A 31 -5.67 0.37 4.01
CA ASN A 31 -6.46 0.97 5.09
C ASN A 31 -5.72 2.16 5.73
N THR A 32 -4.47 1.96 6.15
CA THR A 32 -3.64 3.02 6.74
C THR A 32 -3.38 4.15 5.74
N TRP A 33 -3.20 3.82 4.45
CA TRP A 33 -3.07 4.78 3.37
C TRP A 33 -4.33 5.63 3.18
N LEU A 34 -5.51 5.02 3.15
CA LEU A 34 -6.80 5.72 2.97
C LEU A 34 -7.20 6.55 4.20
N ASN A 35 -6.67 6.20 5.37
CA ASN A 35 -6.84 6.95 6.61
C ASN A 35 -5.75 8.02 6.85
N GLY A 36 -4.89 8.28 5.85
CA GLY A 36 -4.00 9.44 5.87
C GLY A 36 -2.70 9.26 6.67
N GLN A 37 -2.28 8.03 6.95
CA GLN A 37 -1.00 7.78 7.61
C GLN A 37 0.16 8.44 6.85
N ALA A 38 1.04 9.13 7.60
CA ALA A 38 2.16 9.90 7.06
C ALA A 38 3.44 9.07 6.92
N ASP A 39 3.67 8.11 7.82
CA ASP A 39 4.90 7.32 7.90
C ASP A 39 4.61 5.83 7.78
N PHE A 40 5.44 5.10 7.06
CA PHE A 40 5.29 3.67 6.80
C PHE A 40 6.58 2.93 7.07
N VAL A 41 6.45 1.75 7.69
CA VAL A 41 7.54 0.78 7.80
C VAL A 41 7.24 -0.37 6.86
N LEU A 42 8.03 -0.49 5.79
CA LEU A 42 7.86 -1.50 4.77
C LEU A 42 8.89 -2.61 4.96
N GLN A 43 8.46 -3.86 4.78
CA GLN A 43 9.35 -5.01 4.78
C GLN A 43 9.74 -5.34 3.35
N THR A 44 11.04 -5.36 3.07
CA THR A 44 11.58 -5.75 1.77
C THR A 44 12.23 -7.12 1.89
N SER A 45 11.97 -7.98 0.91
CA SER A 45 12.71 -9.23 0.71
C SER A 45 14.12 -8.83 0.30
N GLY A 46 15.04 -8.69 1.27
CA GLY A 46 16.43 -8.36 0.96
C GLY A 46 16.94 -9.34 -0.09
N SER A 47 17.48 -8.84 -1.21
CA SER A 47 17.98 -9.66 -2.33
C SER A 47 19.07 -10.67 -1.91
N THR A 48 19.55 -10.62 -0.67
CA THR A 48 20.63 -11.43 -0.09
C THR A 48 20.20 -12.21 1.17
N GLY A 49 18.89 -12.37 1.43
CA GLY A 49 18.38 -13.39 2.36
C GLY A 49 17.85 -12.90 3.71
N THR A 50 18.15 -11.67 4.15
CA THR A 50 17.55 -11.11 5.38
C THR A 50 16.53 -10.03 5.04
N PRO A 51 15.24 -10.22 5.40
CA PRO A 51 14.23 -9.18 5.24
C PRO A 51 14.66 -7.88 5.95
N LYS A 52 14.58 -6.76 5.25
CA LYS A 52 14.93 -5.44 5.80
C LYS A 52 13.68 -4.60 6.01
N LYS A 53 13.62 -3.89 7.14
CA LYS A 53 12.63 -2.83 7.36
C LYS A 53 13.17 -1.51 6.83
N ILE A 54 12.39 -0.83 6.02
CA ILE A 54 12.68 0.54 5.57
C ILE A 54 11.57 1.48 6.05
N ALA A 55 11.96 2.68 6.47
CA ALA A 55 11.02 3.75 6.76
C ALA A 55 10.81 4.58 5.49
N ALA A 56 9.56 4.89 5.16
CA ALA A 56 9.20 5.75 4.05
C ALA A 56 8.04 6.66 4.42
N THR A 57 8.09 7.91 3.98
CA THR A 57 6.98 8.85 4.16
C THR A 57 5.96 8.72 3.02
N ARG A 58 4.73 9.12 3.29
CA ARG A 58 3.65 9.19 2.30
C ARG A 58 4.05 10.03 1.10
N GLU A 59 4.74 11.15 1.32
CA GLU A 59 5.21 12.01 0.23
C GLU A 59 6.29 11.33 -0.62
N GLN A 60 7.21 10.57 -0.02
CA GLN A 60 8.16 9.75 -0.78
C GLN A 60 7.44 8.70 -1.64
N LEU A 61 6.42 8.02 -1.09
CA LEU A 61 5.63 7.04 -1.82
C LEU A 61 4.84 7.68 -2.97
N LYS A 62 4.22 8.85 -2.75
CA LYS A 62 3.54 9.63 -3.80
C LYS A 62 4.51 10.07 -4.90
N ALA A 63 5.69 10.57 -4.53
CA ALA A 63 6.71 10.98 -5.49
C ALA A 63 7.16 9.80 -6.35
N SER A 64 7.45 8.64 -5.72
CA SER A 64 7.81 7.41 -6.44
C SER A 64 6.72 7.00 -7.44
N ALA A 65 5.45 6.93 -7.02
CA ALA A 65 4.34 6.57 -7.90
C ALA A 65 4.16 7.56 -9.06
N ARG A 66 4.33 8.87 -8.81
CA ARG A 66 4.26 9.91 -9.87
C ARG A 66 5.37 9.76 -10.90
N ILE A 67 6.60 9.49 -10.46
CA ILE A 67 7.75 9.27 -11.36
C ILE A 67 7.49 8.05 -12.23
N THR A 68 7.05 6.93 -11.64
CA THR A 68 6.71 5.71 -12.38
C THR A 68 5.57 5.96 -13.39
N ALA A 69 4.50 6.64 -12.97
CA ALA A 69 3.39 6.96 -13.87
C ALA A 69 3.83 7.87 -15.03
N THR A 70 4.70 8.84 -14.77
CA THR A 70 5.27 9.72 -15.80
C THR A 70 6.13 8.94 -16.80
N TYR A 71 6.89 7.96 -16.32
CA TYR A 71 7.73 7.12 -17.18
C TYR A 71 6.92 6.15 -18.08
N LEU A 72 5.75 5.71 -17.62
CA LEU A 72 4.89 4.74 -18.33
C LEU A 72 3.87 5.39 -19.27
N ASN A 73 3.76 6.71 -19.26
CA ASN A 73 2.80 7.48 -20.06
C ASN A 73 3.47 8.07 -21.29
#